data_AF-A0AAX4IXC6-F1
#
_entry.id   AF-A0AAX4IXC6-F1
#
_cell.length_a   1.000
_cell.length_b   1.000
_cell.length_c   1.000
_cell.angle_alpha   90.00
_cell.angle_beta   90.00
_cell.angle_gamma   90.00
#
_symmetry.space_group_name_H-M   'P 1'
#
loop_
_entity.id
_entity.type
_entity.pdbx_description
1 polymer ?
#
loop_
_entity_poly.entity_id
_entity_poly.type
_entity_poly.pdbx_seq_one_letter_code
_entity_poly.pdbx_strand_id
1 'polypeptide(L)'
;MVTSSATGNKGLRVTPLPRLALSRLALITEHTHTHTHTQTATFFKLHHRISRTTSHNKTNMVSTKYSLLAAIFGSSVLAADCYPSNKPDGLTLAQYRQVANQVCNSGPSASVVFDYGSWPSYTKKVIEANYSGNAKLHCKEAFDNIISQCVSGNNKNGGSWTWNYNGVNEKYYIQGYQSS
;
A
#
# COMPACT_ATOMS: atom_id res chain seq x y z
N MET A 1 8.07 -47.07 -45.09
CA MET A 1 8.88 -45.84 -44.98
C MET A 1 8.40 -44.88 -46.05
N VAL A 2 7.74 -43.79 -45.64
CA VAL A 2 7.20 -42.77 -46.55
C VAL A 2 7.92 -41.46 -46.24
N THR A 3 8.63 -40.96 -47.24
CA THR A 3 9.26 -39.65 -47.31
C THR A 3 8.20 -38.57 -47.52
N SER A 4 8.26 -37.49 -46.75
CA SER A 4 7.67 -36.20 -47.13
C SER A 4 8.66 -35.09 -46.80
N SER A 5 9.35 -34.61 -47.84
CA SER A 5 9.96 -33.29 -47.88
C SER A 5 8.90 -32.27 -48.30
N ALA A 6 8.76 -31.17 -47.57
CA ALA A 6 8.12 -29.95 -48.07
C ALA A 6 8.81 -28.73 -47.46
N THR A 7 9.56 -28.06 -48.32
CA THR A 7 10.19 -26.75 -48.14
C THR A 7 9.20 -25.67 -48.62
N GLY A 8 9.14 -24.49 -47.98
CA GLY A 8 8.48 -23.29 -48.54
C GLY A 8 7.39 -22.70 -47.64
N ASN A 9 7.68 -21.84 -46.66
CA ASN A 9 7.98 -20.40 -46.76
C ASN A 9 6.73 -19.50 -46.88
N LYS A 10 6.70 -18.47 -46.01
CA LYS A 10 5.90 -17.22 -46.03
C LYS A 10 4.45 -17.28 -45.53
N GLY A 11 4.24 -16.68 -44.35
CA GLY A 11 2.91 -16.34 -43.84
C GLY A 11 2.93 -15.71 -42.45
N LEU A 12 3.85 -14.77 -42.20
CA LEU A 12 3.99 -14.01 -40.96
C LEU A 12 2.71 -13.20 -40.71
N ARG A 13 1.77 -13.71 -39.89
CA ARG A 13 0.66 -12.89 -39.36
C ARG A 13 1.20 -12.04 -38.22
N VAL A 14 1.79 -10.90 -38.59
CA VAL A 14 2.02 -9.76 -37.70
C VAL A 14 0.66 -9.11 -37.48
N THR A 15 0.09 -9.23 -36.28
CA THR A 15 -0.94 -8.30 -35.81
C THR A 15 -0.24 -7.03 -35.33
N PRO A 16 -0.38 -5.88 -36.01
CA PRO A 16 0.16 -4.63 -35.51
C PRO A 16 -0.69 -4.12 -34.34
N LEU A 17 -0.06 -4.01 -33.16
CA LEU A 17 -0.55 -3.16 -32.07
C LEU A 17 -0.49 -1.70 -32.54
N PRO A 18 -1.55 -0.89 -32.34
CA PRO A 18 -1.49 0.53 -32.66
C PRO A 18 -0.48 1.23 -31.75
N ARG A 19 0.56 1.78 -32.37
CA ARG A 19 1.56 2.66 -31.74
C ARG A 19 0.88 3.92 -31.24
N LEU A 20 1.15 4.23 -29.97
CA LEU A 20 0.95 5.53 -29.34
C LEU A 20 1.62 6.62 -30.19
N ALA A 21 0.83 7.60 -30.65
CA ALA A 21 1.33 8.84 -31.20
C ALA A 21 1.48 9.87 -30.06
N LEU A 22 2.73 10.20 -29.74
CA LEU A 22 3.14 11.36 -28.96
C LEU A 22 3.43 12.52 -29.92
N SER A 23 2.82 13.70 -29.71
CA SER A 23 3.36 15.06 -29.92
C SER A 23 2.24 16.08 -29.64
N ARG A 24 2.26 16.91 -28.58
CA ARG A 24 3.11 18.06 -28.20
C ARG A 24 2.73 19.41 -28.85
N LEU A 25 2.52 20.39 -27.95
CA LEU A 25 2.42 21.87 -28.06
C LEU A 25 1.09 22.50 -28.53
N ALA A 26 0.61 23.66 -28.05
CA ALA A 26 0.71 24.48 -26.82
C ALA A 26 -0.11 25.80 -27.06
N LEU A 27 -0.80 26.35 -26.02
CA LEU A 27 -1.02 27.79 -25.66
C LEU A 27 -2.27 27.91 -24.74
N ILE A 28 -2.14 28.10 -23.41
CA ILE A 28 -2.08 29.34 -22.59
C ILE A 28 -3.31 30.25 -22.70
N THR A 29 -4.05 30.42 -21.58
CA THR A 29 -4.25 31.71 -20.86
C THR A 29 -4.58 31.44 -19.38
N GLU A 30 -4.04 32.29 -18.50
CA GLU A 30 -3.96 32.25 -17.03
C GLU A 30 -5.31 32.40 -16.29
N HIS A 31 -5.39 31.83 -15.08
CA HIS A 31 -5.79 32.60 -13.89
C HIS A 31 -5.28 31.91 -12.62
N THR A 32 -4.45 32.65 -11.89
CA THR A 32 -3.86 32.33 -10.58
C THR A 32 -4.92 32.23 -9.49
N HIS A 33 -4.91 31.14 -8.69
CA HIS A 33 -5.12 31.27 -7.25
C HIS A 33 -4.53 30.07 -6.49
N THR A 34 -3.44 30.35 -5.77
CA THR A 34 -2.75 29.52 -4.80
C THR A 34 -3.54 29.43 -3.49
N HIS A 35 -3.79 28.23 -2.98
CA HIS A 35 -4.07 28.03 -1.56
C HIS A 35 -3.14 26.95 -0.97
N THR A 36 -1.99 27.42 -0.49
CA THR A 36 -1.19 26.82 0.58
C THR A 36 -1.95 26.95 1.89
N HIS A 37 -2.23 25.83 2.56
CA HIS A 37 -2.71 25.84 3.95
C HIS A 37 -1.52 25.63 4.88
N THR A 38 -0.85 26.74 5.20
CA THR A 38 0.14 26.84 6.28
C THR A 38 -0.61 27.02 7.59
N GLN A 39 -0.25 26.23 8.60
CA GLN A 39 -0.75 26.41 9.97
C GLN A 39 -0.22 27.73 10.55
N THR A 40 -1.11 28.61 10.96
CA THR A 40 -0.80 29.76 11.81
C THR A 40 -1.69 29.74 13.05
N ALA A 41 -1.06 29.56 14.20
CA ALA A 41 -1.64 29.88 15.49
C ALA A 41 -1.82 31.40 15.58
N THR A 42 -2.98 31.87 16.03
CA THR A 42 -3.14 33.27 16.45
C THR A 42 -4.04 33.35 17.67
N PHE A 43 -3.42 33.77 18.76
CA PHE A 43 -4.02 34.26 19.99
C PHE A 43 -5.05 35.36 19.69
N PHE A 44 -6.27 35.23 20.20
CA PHE A 44 -7.16 36.38 20.39
C PHE A 44 -7.49 36.57 21.86
N LYS A 45 -6.96 37.69 22.38
CA LYS A 45 -7.14 38.25 23.71
C LYS A 45 -8.44 39.06 23.69
N LEU A 46 -9.49 38.59 24.37
CA LEU A 46 -10.72 39.36 24.57
C LEU A 46 -10.80 39.84 26.03
N HIS A 47 -10.83 41.15 26.19
CA HIS A 47 -10.89 41.84 27.49
C HIS A 47 -12.25 41.66 28.19
N HIS A 48 -12.18 41.13 29.40
CA HIS A 48 -12.82 41.58 30.64
C HIS A 48 -14.22 42.27 30.60
N ARG A 49 -15.26 41.55 31.05
CA ARG A 49 -16.11 42.00 32.18
C ARG A 49 -16.94 40.83 32.72
N ILE A 50 -16.63 40.42 33.94
CA ILE A 50 -17.44 39.50 34.74
C ILE A 50 -18.54 40.34 35.40
N SER A 51 -19.77 40.23 34.92
CA SER A 51 -20.96 40.64 35.69
C SER A 51 -21.49 39.42 36.44
N ARG A 52 -21.25 39.39 37.75
CA ARG A 52 -21.93 38.49 38.68
C ARG A 52 -23.43 38.78 38.62
N THR A 53 -24.23 37.77 38.29
CA THR A 53 -25.62 37.69 38.73
C THR A 53 -25.77 36.39 39.52
N THR A 54 -25.89 36.53 40.84
CA THR A 54 -26.38 35.48 41.73
C THR A 54 -27.86 35.28 41.46
N SER A 55 -28.25 34.08 41.03
CA SER A 55 -29.62 33.59 41.14
C SER A 55 -29.58 32.20 41.74
N HIS A 56 -30.08 32.09 42.97
CA HIS A 56 -30.34 30.83 43.63
C HIS A 56 -31.54 30.17 42.96
N ASN A 57 -31.36 28.96 42.41
CA ASN A 57 -32.46 28.00 42.34
C ASN A 57 -31.96 26.61 42.69
N LYS A 58 -32.61 26.00 43.68
CA LYS A 58 -32.33 24.71 44.29
C LYS A 58 -33.36 23.73 43.74
N THR A 59 -32.95 22.75 42.94
CA THR A 59 -33.75 21.52 42.72
C THR A 59 -32.87 20.36 42.21
N ASN A 60 -32.73 19.37 43.09
CA ASN A 60 -32.78 17.92 42.87
C ASN A 60 -31.81 17.18 41.91
N MET A 61 -31.22 16.11 42.48
CA MET A 61 -30.89 14.77 41.94
C MET A 61 -31.05 14.61 40.40
N VAL A 62 -30.07 14.05 39.67
CA VAL A 62 -29.73 12.63 39.70
C VAL A 62 -28.24 12.42 39.39
N SER A 63 -27.55 11.71 40.28
CA SER A 63 -26.24 11.09 40.02
C SER A 63 -26.41 10.05 38.92
N THR A 64 -26.10 10.42 37.69
CA THR A 64 -26.03 9.47 36.58
C THR A 64 -24.58 9.07 36.39
N LYS A 65 -24.19 8.00 37.10
CA LYS A 65 -22.95 7.28 36.82
C LYS A 65 -23.09 6.62 35.45
N TYR A 66 -22.63 7.30 34.40
CA TYR A 66 -22.47 6.67 33.10
C TYR A 66 -21.24 5.76 33.15
N SER A 67 -21.49 4.48 33.44
CA SER A 67 -20.54 3.40 33.15
C SER A 67 -20.51 3.23 31.63
N LEU A 68 -19.55 3.89 30.98
CA LEU A 68 -19.24 3.64 29.58
C LEU A 68 -18.24 2.48 29.53
N LEU A 69 -18.74 1.24 29.60
CA LEU A 69 -17.99 0.08 29.12
C LEU A 69 -17.96 0.17 27.59
N ALA A 70 -17.02 0.93 27.05
CA ALA A 70 -16.60 0.80 25.67
C ALA A 70 -15.85 -0.53 25.55
N ALA A 71 -16.54 -1.59 25.13
CA ALA A 71 -15.89 -2.79 24.62
C ALA A 71 -15.19 -2.39 23.32
N ILE A 72 -13.92 -2.01 23.44
CA ILE A 72 -13.01 -1.80 22.31
C ILE A 72 -12.71 -3.19 21.75
N PHE A 73 -13.61 -3.71 20.90
CA PHE A 73 -13.21 -4.65 19.84
C PHE A 73 -12.56 -3.84 18.72
N GLY A 74 -11.55 -3.04 19.08
CA GLY A 74 -10.69 -2.37 18.12
C GLY A 74 -9.80 -3.44 17.54
N SER A 75 -9.96 -3.71 16.25
CA SER A 75 -8.95 -4.43 15.47
C SER A 75 -7.61 -3.77 15.77
N SER A 76 -6.77 -4.42 16.58
CA SER A 76 -5.43 -3.95 16.83
C SER A 76 -4.68 -4.09 15.51
N VAL A 77 -4.60 -2.99 14.76
CA VAL A 77 -3.70 -2.86 13.63
C VAL A 77 -2.30 -2.90 14.22
N LEU A 78 -1.76 -4.11 14.38
CA LEU A 78 -0.39 -4.32 14.80
C LEU A 78 0.53 -3.65 13.77
N ALA A 79 1.67 -3.12 14.21
CA ALA A 79 2.70 -2.67 13.27
C ALA A 79 3.15 -3.86 12.40
N ALA A 80 3.58 -3.59 11.17
CA ALA A 80 4.17 -4.63 10.34
C ALA A 80 5.51 -5.05 10.95
N ASP A 81 5.76 -6.36 11.02
CA ASP A 81 7.06 -6.89 11.44
C ASP A 81 8.00 -6.85 10.23
N CYS A 82 8.94 -5.91 10.26
CA CYS A 82 9.86 -5.68 9.15
C CYS A 82 11.06 -6.61 9.23
N TYR A 83 11.35 -7.29 8.13
CA TYR A 83 12.50 -8.18 8.06
C TYR A 83 13.81 -7.40 8.21
N PRO A 84 14.86 -8.01 8.82
CA PRO A 84 16.07 -7.30 9.19
C PRO A 84 16.89 -6.86 7.95
N SER A 85 16.80 -7.62 6.87
CA SER A 85 17.56 -7.40 5.64
C SER A 85 17.09 -6.15 4.89
N ASN A 86 18.05 -5.42 4.31
CA ASN A 86 17.75 -4.25 3.49
C ASN A 86 17.22 -4.66 2.12
N LYS A 87 16.35 -3.83 1.54
CA LYS A 87 15.80 -4.04 0.20
C LYS A 87 16.94 -4.13 -0.83
N PRO A 88 16.98 -5.17 -1.68
CA PRO A 88 17.92 -5.24 -2.78
C PRO A 88 17.85 -3.98 -3.66
N ASP A 89 19.01 -3.51 -4.12
CA ASP A 89 19.08 -2.35 -5.01
C ASP A 89 18.26 -2.58 -6.28
N GLY A 90 17.74 -1.52 -6.89
CA GLY A 90 16.95 -1.60 -8.12
C GLY A 90 15.54 -2.20 -7.98
N LEU A 91 15.21 -2.94 -6.91
CA LEU A 91 13.82 -3.29 -6.62
C LEU A 91 13.05 -2.03 -6.20
N THR A 92 11.93 -1.78 -6.87
CA THR A 92 11.11 -0.57 -6.71
C THR A 92 9.84 -0.85 -5.92
N LEU A 93 9.29 0.16 -5.24
CA LEU A 93 8.00 0.05 -4.55
C LEU A 93 6.87 -0.37 -5.50
N ALA A 94 6.92 0.05 -6.76
CA ALA A 94 5.96 -0.34 -7.78
C ALA A 94 5.97 -1.86 -8.03
N GLN A 95 7.14 -2.49 -8.04
CA GLN A 95 7.26 -3.94 -8.19
C GLN A 95 6.72 -4.69 -6.97
N TYR A 96 6.97 -4.21 -5.75
CA TYR A 96 6.34 -4.79 -4.55
C TYR A 96 4.81 -4.72 -4.62
N ARG A 97 4.26 -3.56 -5.00
CA ARG A 97 2.81 -3.38 -5.19
C ARG A 97 2.26 -4.26 -6.32
N GLN A 98 3.01 -4.44 -7.40
CA GLN A 98 2.62 -5.34 -8.49
C GLN A 98 2.46 -6.78 -8.00
N VAL A 99 3.45 -7.31 -7.26
CA VAL A 99 3.39 -8.69 -6.76
C VAL A 99 2.29 -8.83 -5.69
N ALA A 100 2.14 -7.87 -4.79
CA ALA A 100 1.03 -7.83 -3.84
C ALA A 100 -0.34 -7.85 -4.56
N ASN A 101 -0.52 -7.03 -5.59
CA ASN A 101 -1.75 -7.02 -6.40
C ASN A 101 -1.97 -8.35 -7.11
N GLN A 102 -0.91 -8.99 -7.61
CA GLN A 102 -1.02 -10.32 -8.23
C GLN A 102 -1.56 -11.35 -7.23
N VAL A 103 -1.04 -11.37 -6.00
CA VAL A 103 -1.54 -12.23 -4.92
C VAL A 103 -3.00 -11.94 -4.61
N CYS A 104 -3.37 -10.67 -4.38
CA CYS A 104 -4.75 -10.34 -4.00
C CYS A 104 -5.78 -10.67 -5.09
N ASN A 105 -5.39 -10.66 -6.37
CA ASN A 105 -6.30 -10.91 -7.48
C ASN A 105 -6.30 -12.36 -7.96
N SER A 106 -5.15 -13.06 -7.90
CA SER A 106 -4.96 -14.34 -8.60
C SER A 106 -4.88 -15.55 -7.69
N GLY A 107 -4.46 -15.37 -6.43
CA GLY A 107 -4.30 -16.49 -5.51
C GLY A 107 -3.34 -16.19 -4.35
N PRO A 108 -3.28 -17.06 -3.33
CA PRO A 108 -2.63 -16.79 -2.06
C PRO A 108 -1.11 -16.65 -2.11
N SER A 109 -0.47 -16.82 -3.26
CA SER A 109 0.98 -16.74 -3.40
C SER A 109 1.40 -16.31 -4.79
N ALA A 110 2.47 -15.51 -4.87
CA ALA A 110 3.15 -15.18 -6.11
C ALA A 110 4.65 -15.02 -5.86
N SER A 111 5.46 -15.38 -6.85
CA SER A 111 6.90 -15.12 -6.88
C SER A 111 7.24 -14.63 -8.28
N VAL A 112 7.83 -13.44 -8.38
CA VAL A 112 8.15 -12.79 -9.64
C VAL A 112 9.63 -12.47 -9.69
N VAL A 113 10.28 -12.93 -10.76
CA VAL A 113 11.69 -12.67 -11.04
C VAL A 113 11.81 -11.41 -11.88
N PHE A 114 12.78 -10.58 -11.52
CA PHE A 114 13.18 -9.36 -12.21
C PHE A 114 14.66 -9.47 -12.55
N ASP A 115 14.97 -9.50 -13.84
CA ASP A 115 16.33 -9.51 -14.35
C ASP A 115 16.87 -8.07 -14.46
N TYR A 116 18.03 -7.82 -13.87
CA TYR A 116 18.72 -6.53 -13.92
C TYR A 116 20.09 -6.69 -14.56
N GLY A 117 20.44 -5.79 -15.48
CA GLY A 117 21.74 -5.80 -16.17
C GLY A 117 21.63 -6.16 -17.64
N SER A 118 22.73 -6.61 -18.23
CA SER A 118 22.82 -6.97 -19.64
C SER A 118 23.66 -8.22 -19.80
N TRP A 119 23.30 -9.06 -20.77
CA TRP A 119 24.03 -10.28 -21.04
C TRP A 119 25.53 -10.02 -21.25
N PRO A 120 26.43 -10.82 -20.67
CA PRO A 120 26.18 -12.08 -19.93
C PRO A 120 25.93 -11.90 -18.43
N SER A 121 26.00 -10.68 -17.89
CA SER A 121 25.89 -10.42 -16.46
C SER A 121 24.51 -9.85 -16.11
N TYR A 122 23.56 -10.73 -15.83
CA TYR A 122 22.29 -10.36 -15.20
C TYR A 122 22.30 -10.75 -13.72
N THR A 123 21.75 -9.87 -12.88
CA THR A 123 21.41 -10.18 -11.50
C THR A 123 19.92 -10.45 -11.41
N LYS A 124 19.56 -11.62 -10.90
CA LYS A 124 18.17 -11.99 -10.65
C LYS A 124 17.74 -11.46 -9.29
N LYS A 125 16.61 -10.75 -9.25
CA LYS A 125 15.97 -10.35 -8.00
C LYS A 125 14.55 -10.89 -8.00
N VAL A 126 14.12 -11.37 -6.86
CA VAL A 126 12.80 -11.99 -6.71
C VAL A 126 12.01 -11.14 -5.72
N ILE A 127 10.72 -10.96 -5.98
CA ILE A 127 9.76 -10.58 -4.96
C ILE A 127 8.76 -11.72 -4.82
N GLU A 128 8.63 -12.23 -3.61
CA GLU A 128 7.62 -13.21 -3.24
C GLU A 128 6.62 -12.59 -2.25
N ALA A 129 5.36 -12.96 -2.39
CA ALA A 129 4.31 -12.56 -1.47
C ALA A 129 3.34 -13.72 -1.27
N ASN A 130 2.74 -13.79 -0.09
CA ASN A 130 1.75 -14.80 0.24
C ASN A 130 0.80 -14.33 1.35
N TYR A 131 -0.41 -14.89 1.35
CA TYR A 131 -1.31 -14.82 2.48
C TYR A 131 -1.90 -16.19 2.85
N SER A 132 -2.37 -16.31 4.10
CA SER A 132 -3.11 -17.49 4.58
C SER A 132 -4.28 -17.12 5.52
N GLY A 133 -5.28 -18.00 5.62
CA GLY A 133 -6.51 -17.80 6.38
C GLY A 133 -7.63 -17.16 5.54
N ASN A 134 -8.49 -16.35 6.18
CA ASN A 134 -9.54 -15.57 5.49
C ASN A 134 -9.01 -14.31 4.77
N ALA A 135 -7.70 -14.29 4.55
CA ALA A 135 -6.88 -13.15 4.22
C ALA A 135 -7.16 -12.47 2.87
N LYS A 136 -8.09 -12.97 2.06
CA LYS A 136 -8.44 -12.27 0.82
C LYS A 136 -9.13 -10.92 1.09
N LEU A 137 -9.91 -10.82 2.17
CA LEU A 137 -10.68 -9.61 2.50
C LEU A 137 -9.79 -8.42 2.82
N HIS A 138 -8.70 -8.64 3.56
CA HIS A 138 -7.78 -7.57 3.99
C HIS A 138 -6.46 -7.56 3.20
N CYS A 139 -6.36 -8.36 2.12
CA CYS A 139 -5.15 -8.53 1.33
C CYS A 139 -4.50 -7.22 0.89
N LYS A 140 -5.28 -6.32 0.28
CA LYS A 140 -4.73 -5.06 -0.24
C LYS A 140 -4.22 -4.17 0.89
N GLU A 141 -5.03 -4.00 1.94
CA GLU A 141 -4.66 -3.17 3.10
C GLU A 141 -3.44 -3.73 3.82
N ALA A 142 -3.37 -5.06 3.98
CA ALA A 142 -2.25 -5.75 4.58
C ALA A 142 -0.93 -5.52 3.85
N PHE A 143 -0.92 -5.74 2.53
CA PHE A 143 0.29 -5.51 1.76
C PHE A 143 0.65 -4.04 1.67
N ASP A 144 -0.32 -3.12 1.54
CA ASP A 144 -0.05 -1.68 1.57
C ASP A 144 0.57 -1.27 2.92
N ASN A 145 0.14 -1.87 4.03
CA ASN A 145 0.68 -1.63 5.35
C ASN A 145 2.14 -2.11 5.46
N ILE A 146 2.42 -3.35 5.04
CA ILE A 146 3.80 -3.90 5.03
C ILE A 146 4.72 -3.06 4.12
N ILE A 147 4.27 -2.74 2.90
CA ILE A 147 5.07 -1.98 1.94
C ILE A 147 5.36 -0.57 2.47
N SER A 148 4.36 0.10 3.05
CA SER A 148 4.53 1.46 3.56
C SER A 148 5.49 1.52 4.75
N GLN A 149 5.31 0.63 5.74
CA GLN A 149 6.12 0.61 6.96
C GLN A 149 7.52 0.05 6.71
N CYS A 150 7.63 -1.11 6.06
CA CYS A 150 8.90 -1.82 5.97
C CYS A 150 9.71 -1.44 4.74
N VAL A 151 9.08 -1.46 3.56
CA VAL A 151 9.80 -1.31 2.29
C VAL A 151 10.11 0.17 2.02
N SER A 152 9.13 1.07 2.11
CA SER A 152 9.37 2.51 1.94
C SER A 152 9.82 3.20 3.23
N GLY A 153 9.24 2.84 4.38
CA GLY A 153 9.51 3.53 5.64
C GLY A 153 10.87 3.22 6.23
N ASN A 154 11.35 1.98 6.08
CA ASN A 154 12.58 1.49 6.72
C ASN A 154 13.61 0.90 5.73
N ASN A 155 13.37 1.02 4.42
CA ASN A 155 14.20 0.43 3.36
C ASN A 155 14.51 -1.07 3.58
N LYS A 156 13.56 -1.79 4.20
CA LYS A 156 13.67 -3.23 4.44
C LYS A 156 13.20 -4.01 3.23
N ASN A 157 13.70 -5.22 3.11
CA ASN A 157 13.39 -6.08 1.98
C ASN A 157 11.98 -6.66 2.06
N GLY A 158 11.22 -6.35 3.09
CA GLY A 158 9.89 -6.90 3.26
C GLY A 158 9.45 -6.89 4.70
N GLY A 159 8.39 -7.62 4.95
CA GLY A 159 7.89 -7.84 6.29
C GLY A 159 6.70 -8.76 6.28
N SER A 160 6.15 -8.94 7.47
CA SER A 160 4.93 -9.69 7.70
C SER A 160 3.94 -8.89 8.51
N TRP A 161 2.68 -9.25 8.37
CA TRP A 161 1.62 -8.69 9.16
C TRP A 161 0.59 -9.76 9.50
N THR A 162 0.10 -9.72 10.74
CA THR A 162 -0.94 -10.62 11.20
C THR A 162 -2.16 -9.79 11.57
N TRP A 163 -3.29 -10.10 10.94
CA TRP A 163 -4.58 -9.53 11.27
C TRP A 163 -5.39 -10.58 12.03
N ASN A 164 -5.91 -10.23 13.21
CA ASN A 164 -6.90 -11.06 13.90
C ASN A 164 -8.32 -10.59 13.55
N TYR A 165 -9.04 -11.36 12.75
CA TYR A 165 -10.40 -11.05 12.32
C TYR A 165 -11.34 -12.18 12.73
N ASN A 166 -12.34 -11.87 13.56
CA ASN A 166 -13.31 -12.84 14.09
C ASN A 166 -12.65 -14.09 14.71
N GLY A 167 -11.52 -13.92 15.42
CA GLY A 167 -10.79 -15.01 16.06
C GLY A 167 -9.92 -15.85 15.11
N VAL A 168 -9.89 -15.52 13.81
CA VAL A 168 -8.99 -16.14 12.83
C VAL A 168 -7.77 -15.24 12.63
N ASN A 169 -6.58 -15.84 12.71
CA ASN A 169 -5.34 -15.15 12.36
C ASN A 169 -5.11 -15.25 10.86
N GLU A 170 -5.23 -14.12 10.19
CA GLU A 170 -4.83 -13.91 8.81
C GLU A 170 -3.37 -13.47 8.78
N LYS A 171 -2.56 -14.13 7.96
CA LYS A 171 -1.12 -13.82 7.87
C LYS A 171 -0.79 -13.37 6.46
N TYR A 172 0.01 -12.33 6.37
CA TYR A 172 0.48 -11.73 5.13
C TYR A 172 1.99 -11.57 5.22
N TYR A 173 2.71 -11.89 4.15
CA TYR A 173 4.11 -11.52 4.04
C TYR A 173 4.49 -11.20 2.61
N ILE A 174 5.45 -10.29 2.48
CA ILE A 174 6.08 -9.96 1.21
C ILE A 174 7.57 -9.74 1.44
N GLN A 175 8.41 -10.30 0.58
CA GLN A 175 9.86 -10.18 0.65
C GLN A 175 10.47 -10.07 -0.74
N GLY A 176 11.45 -9.18 -0.88
CA GLY A 176 12.37 -9.14 -2.01
C GLY A 176 13.75 -9.65 -1.61
N TYR A 177 14.42 -10.32 -2.52
CA TYR A 177 15.81 -10.78 -2.32
C TYR A 177 16.52 -10.90 -3.67
N GLN A 178 17.86 -10.94 -3.63
CA GLN A 178 18.66 -11.29 -4.79
C GLN A 178 18.79 -12.82 -4.86
N SER A 179 18.49 -13.40 -6.01
CA SER A 179 18.72 -14.83 -6.28
C SER A 179 20.13 -15.01 -6.82
N SER A 180 20.81 -16.04 -6.31
CA SER A 180 22.07 -16.56 -6.85
C SER A 180 21.90 -17.13 -8.25
#